data_AF-A0A7C6HIA5-F1
#
_entry.id   AF-A0A7C6HIA5-F1
#
_cell.length_a   1.000
_cell.length_b   1.000
_cell.length_c   1.000
_cell.angle_alpha   90.00
_cell.angle_beta   90.00
_cell.angle_gamma   90.00
#
_symmetry.space_group_name_H-M   'P 1'
#
loop_
_entity.id
_entity.type
_entity.pdbx_description
1 polymer ?
#
loop_
_entity_poly.entity_id
_entity_poly.type
_entity_poly.pdbx_seq_one_letter_code
_entity_poly.pdbx_strand_id
1 'polypeptide(L)'
;MAGHIFNYQCSVNFKDLFPIIIEFYSRHELEDFLELAFHYALDNDWEEATDVYLRRYENKHYTGYMQVIIMFCIITSDYIRKCKNDKMIFYSSLPLFYGPFAKIISKLKILMEPAQCDILYHHFYNMEIFENEEAVNSLRLTYEMELFSDVYYLQYKVDPIDGLFLRDYSTLPSEGSAAEFLDTILAEEAEFFVSADLLTSFIYNSDVVVPIIMGAGISAQVRMAYLLQAKDYMAEKKDLKFFLVHTPLYKMTVITKGEWSLMAVVNLRSKKLKYHLLKSVFLKPLMEVAASETALDPREYFAKLSYVPDVD
;
A
#
# COMPACT_ATOMS: atom_id res chain seq x y z
N MET A 1 15.62 -22.47 -25.32
CA MET A 1 15.58 -22.73 -23.86
C MET A 1 14.17 -22.62 -23.30
N ALA A 2 13.44 -21.53 -23.58
CA ALA A 2 12.07 -21.32 -23.08
C ALA A 2 11.03 -22.37 -23.56
N GLY A 3 11.22 -22.99 -24.73
CA GLY A 3 10.28 -23.99 -25.28
C GLY A 3 10.06 -25.25 -24.42
N HIS A 4 10.96 -25.57 -23.48
CA HIS A 4 10.79 -26.68 -22.53
C HIS A 4 10.34 -26.22 -21.14
N ILE A 5 10.35 -24.91 -20.88
CA ILE A 5 10.07 -24.31 -19.56
C ILE A 5 8.68 -23.69 -19.55
N PHE A 6 8.23 -23.15 -20.68
CA PHE A 6 6.95 -22.50 -20.80
C PHE A 6 5.81 -23.50 -20.64
N ASN A 7 5.04 -23.32 -19.58
CA ASN A 7 3.75 -23.96 -19.32
C ASN A 7 2.86 -22.97 -18.55
N TYR A 8 1.59 -23.34 -18.35
CA TYR A 8 0.68 -22.50 -17.56
C TYR A 8 1.21 -22.29 -16.14
N GLN A 9 1.27 -21.04 -15.68
CA GLN A 9 1.82 -20.64 -14.38
C GLN A 9 3.29 -20.98 -14.16
N CYS A 10 4.09 -21.05 -15.24
CA CYS A 10 5.52 -21.35 -15.15
C CYS A 10 6.33 -20.34 -14.33
N SER A 11 5.80 -19.14 -14.04
CA SER A 11 6.42 -18.13 -13.18
C SER A 11 6.80 -18.65 -11.80
N VAL A 12 6.00 -19.55 -11.23
CA VAL A 12 6.23 -20.17 -9.90
C VAL A 12 7.52 -20.98 -9.85
N ASN A 13 7.93 -21.57 -10.98
CA ASN A 13 9.16 -22.37 -11.07
C ASN A 13 10.43 -21.52 -10.89
N PHE A 14 10.31 -20.19 -11.00
CA PHE A 14 11.42 -19.27 -10.87
C PHE A 14 11.47 -18.55 -9.51
N LYS A 15 10.58 -18.88 -8.56
CA LYS A 15 10.45 -18.15 -7.28
C LYS A 15 11.78 -17.94 -6.52
N ASP A 16 12.71 -18.89 -6.61
CA ASP A 16 13.98 -18.84 -5.89
C ASP A 16 14.97 -17.87 -6.55
N LEU A 17 14.79 -17.58 -7.85
CA LEU A 17 15.57 -16.61 -8.61
C LEU A 17 14.88 -15.24 -8.68
N PHE A 18 13.55 -15.24 -8.77
CA PHE A 18 12.69 -14.08 -8.94
C PHE A 18 11.49 -14.15 -7.99
N PRO A 19 11.65 -13.80 -6.70
CA PRO A 19 10.55 -13.74 -5.75
C PRO A 19 9.49 -12.69 -6.11
N ILE A 20 9.84 -11.71 -6.95
CA ILE A 20 8.91 -10.77 -7.58
C ILE A 20 9.01 -10.98 -9.09
N ILE A 21 7.92 -11.41 -9.71
CA ILE A 21 7.88 -11.79 -11.13
C ILE A 21 6.53 -11.44 -11.74
N ILE A 22 6.44 -11.38 -13.07
CA ILE A 22 5.15 -11.30 -13.77
C ILE A 22 4.68 -12.68 -14.21
N GLU A 23 3.37 -12.85 -14.30
CA GLU A 23 2.79 -14.01 -14.98
C GLU A 23 2.97 -13.92 -16.49
N PHE A 24 3.43 -15.02 -17.10
CA PHE A 24 3.69 -15.11 -18.54
C PHE A 24 2.50 -15.77 -19.25
N TYR A 25 1.95 -15.09 -20.25
CA TYR A 25 0.86 -15.59 -21.08
C TYR A 25 1.33 -16.12 -22.43
N SER A 26 2.58 -15.85 -22.80
CA SER A 26 3.17 -16.40 -24.01
C SER A 26 4.63 -16.79 -23.78
N ARG A 27 5.11 -17.70 -24.62
CA ARG A 27 6.53 -18.06 -24.67
C ARG A 27 7.42 -16.84 -24.96
N HIS A 28 6.95 -15.91 -25.78
CA HIS A 28 7.68 -14.70 -26.12
C HIS A 28 7.89 -13.80 -24.89
N GLU A 29 6.86 -13.61 -24.05
CA GLU A 29 7.01 -12.85 -22.80
C GLU A 29 8.04 -13.48 -21.84
N LEU A 30 8.10 -14.82 -21.77
CA LEU A 30 9.12 -15.51 -20.99
C LEU A 30 10.53 -15.33 -21.60
N GLU A 31 10.66 -15.41 -22.93
CA GLU A 31 11.93 -15.19 -23.63
C GLU A 31 12.45 -13.77 -23.39
N ASP A 32 11.61 -12.75 -23.53
CA ASP A 32 11.96 -11.35 -23.27
C ASP A 32 12.39 -11.13 -21.82
N PHE A 33 11.67 -11.73 -20.86
CA PHE A 33 12.01 -11.64 -19.44
C PHE A 33 13.39 -12.24 -19.16
N LEU A 34 13.64 -13.45 -19.67
CA LEU A 34 14.91 -14.14 -19.45
C LEU A 34 16.06 -13.40 -20.14
N GLU A 35 15.87 -12.89 -21.36
CA GLU A 35 16.86 -12.09 -22.07
C GLU A 35 17.27 -10.85 -21.26
N LEU A 36 16.30 -10.09 -20.74
CA LEU A 36 16.58 -8.94 -19.87
C LEU A 36 17.26 -9.35 -18.56
N ALA A 37 16.87 -10.47 -17.96
CA ALA A 37 17.51 -10.98 -16.75
C ALA A 37 18.95 -11.41 -16.99
N PHE A 38 19.25 -12.04 -18.13
CA PHE A 38 20.61 -12.40 -18.53
C PHE A 38 21.46 -11.15 -18.76
N HIS A 39 20.95 -10.15 -19.48
CA HIS A 39 21.66 -8.88 -19.68
C HIS A 39 21.96 -8.19 -18.35
N TYR A 40 20.97 -8.11 -17.46
CA TYR A 40 21.15 -7.55 -16.12
C TYR A 40 22.25 -8.28 -15.32
N ALA A 41 22.28 -9.61 -15.36
CA ALA A 41 23.29 -10.39 -14.67
C ALA A 41 24.70 -10.16 -15.25
N LEU A 42 24.82 -10.17 -16.58
CA LEU A 42 26.09 -9.89 -17.26
C LEU A 42 26.58 -8.48 -16.95
N ASP A 43 25.72 -7.47 -17.01
CA ASP A 43 26.09 -6.10 -16.69
C ASP A 43 26.64 -6.00 -15.25
N ASN A 44 25.99 -6.66 -14.28
CA ASN A 44 26.48 -6.69 -12.90
C ASN A 44 27.82 -7.42 -12.74
N ASP A 45 28.02 -8.57 -13.39
CA ASP A 45 29.27 -9.33 -13.33
C ASP A 45 30.43 -8.53 -13.94
N TRP A 46 30.17 -7.85 -15.05
CA TRP A 46 31.14 -6.95 -15.70
C TRP A 46 31.47 -5.73 -14.83
N GLU A 47 30.46 -5.13 -14.20
CA GLU A 47 30.63 -4.01 -13.26
C GLU A 47 31.47 -4.43 -12.04
N GLU A 48 31.23 -5.61 -11.46
CA GLU A 48 31.99 -6.13 -10.31
C GLU A 48 33.45 -6.43 -10.65
N ALA A 49 33.72 -6.91 -11.88
CA ALA A 49 35.05 -7.28 -12.32
C ALA A 49 35.97 -6.09 -12.68
N THR A 50 35.42 -4.90 -12.94
CA THR A 50 36.19 -3.78 -13.54
C THR A 50 36.61 -2.66 -12.59
N ASP A 51 36.28 -2.74 -11.29
CA ASP A 51 36.67 -1.77 -10.24
C ASP A 51 36.46 -0.29 -10.64
N VAL A 52 35.47 -0.03 -11.52
CA VAL A 52 35.17 1.31 -12.03
C VAL A 52 34.34 2.06 -10.98
N TYR A 53 35.00 2.45 -9.89
CA TYR A 53 34.48 3.33 -8.84
C TYR A 53 34.09 4.73 -9.33
N LEU A 54 34.36 5.07 -10.59
CA LEU A 54 34.16 6.41 -11.14
C LEU A 54 32.94 6.44 -12.06
N ARG A 55 31.84 6.96 -11.51
CA ARG A 55 30.54 7.21 -12.16
C ARG A 55 29.64 5.99 -12.27
N ARG A 56 29.38 5.42 -11.11
CA ARG A 56 28.06 4.90 -10.76
C ARG A 56 27.01 5.80 -11.43
N TYR A 57 26.29 5.30 -12.43
CA TYR A 57 24.95 5.81 -12.70
C TYR A 57 24.12 5.36 -11.51
N GLU A 58 24.24 6.07 -10.37
CA GLU A 58 23.52 5.77 -9.12
C GLU A 58 22.01 5.65 -9.36
N ASN A 59 21.54 6.21 -10.47
CA ASN A 59 20.18 6.16 -10.95
C ASN A 59 20.15 5.48 -12.33
N LYS A 60 19.81 4.18 -12.38
CA LYS A 60 19.45 3.51 -13.64
C LYS A 60 18.03 3.91 -14.02
N HIS A 61 17.82 4.38 -15.26
CA HIS A 61 16.52 4.82 -15.77
C HIS A 61 16.01 3.83 -16.82
N TYR A 62 14.75 3.44 -16.70
CA TYR A 62 14.09 2.53 -17.63
C TYR A 62 12.84 3.19 -18.22
N THR A 63 12.59 2.95 -19.49
CA THR A 63 11.41 3.45 -20.21
C THR A 63 10.74 2.31 -20.97
N GLY A 64 9.44 2.45 -21.29
CA GLY A 64 8.68 1.45 -22.03
C GLY A 64 7.90 0.49 -21.12
N TYR A 65 6.65 0.21 -21.50
CA TYR A 65 5.64 -0.44 -20.65
C TYR A 65 6.10 -1.77 -20.04
N MET A 66 6.47 -2.73 -20.89
CA MET A 66 6.87 -4.07 -20.44
C MET A 66 8.28 -4.08 -19.86
N GLN A 67 9.22 -3.34 -20.47
CA GLN A 67 10.61 -3.30 -20.02
C GLN A 67 10.73 -2.78 -18.60
N VAL A 68 10.04 -1.70 -18.25
CA VAL A 68 10.10 -1.14 -16.88
C VAL A 68 9.61 -2.15 -15.85
N ILE A 69 8.51 -2.86 -16.12
CA ILE A 69 7.93 -3.82 -15.18
C ILE A 69 8.80 -5.07 -15.06
N ILE A 70 9.35 -5.57 -16.17
CA ILE A 70 10.29 -6.69 -16.18
C ILE A 70 11.56 -6.32 -15.39
N MET A 71 12.16 -5.17 -15.68
CA MET A 71 13.35 -4.71 -14.96
C MET A 71 13.06 -4.46 -13.48
N PHE A 72 11.90 -3.91 -13.14
CA PHE A 72 11.45 -3.79 -11.75
C PHE A 72 11.46 -5.16 -11.04
N CYS A 73 10.87 -6.19 -11.66
CA CYS A 73 10.86 -7.54 -11.11
C CYS A 73 12.27 -8.10 -10.93
N ILE A 74 13.12 -7.99 -11.95
CA ILE A 74 14.50 -8.51 -11.94
C ILE A 74 15.34 -7.84 -10.86
N ILE A 75 15.39 -6.51 -10.85
CA ILE A 75 16.24 -5.74 -9.94
C ILE A 75 15.78 -5.92 -8.50
N THR A 76 14.47 -5.84 -8.24
CA THR A 76 13.93 -6.02 -6.88
C THR A 76 14.17 -7.43 -6.38
N SER A 77 13.99 -8.44 -7.25
CA SER A 77 14.27 -9.84 -6.92
C SER A 77 15.75 -10.08 -6.57
N ASP A 78 16.67 -9.53 -7.36
CA ASP A 78 18.10 -9.63 -7.10
C ASP A 78 18.48 -8.95 -5.78
N TYR A 79 17.95 -7.75 -5.53
CA TYR A 79 18.17 -7.03 -4.27
C TYR A 79 17.64 -7.82 -3.07
N ILE A 80 16.41 -8.34 -3.15
CA ILE A 80 15.79 -9.16 -2.09
C ILE A 80 16.61 -10.41 -1.80
N ARG A 81 17.07 -11.12 -2.83
CA ARG A 81 17.87 -12.34 -2.68
C ARG A 81 19.22 -12.07 -2.03
N LYS A 82 19.84 -10.93 -2.35
CA LYS A 82 21.10 -10.50 -1.74
C LYS A 82 20.88 -9.88 -0.35
N CYS A 83 19.68 -9.37 -0.07
CA CYS A 83 19.26 -8.61 1.12
C CYS A 83 20.40 -7.80 1.73
N LYS A 84 21.00 -6.93 0.90
CA LYS A 84 22.11 -6.08 1.35
C LYS A 84 21.63 -5.18 2.48
N ASN A 85 22.51 -4.87 3.43
CA ASN A 85 22.21 -3.93 4.53
C ASN A 85 21.91 -2.50 4.03
N ASP A 86 22.16 -2.21 2.75
CA ASP A 86 21.92 -0.91 2.15
C ASP A 86 20.48 -0.77 1.68
N LYS A 87 19.85 0.37 1.96
CA LYS A 87 18.48 0.69 1.55
C LYS A 87 18.32 0.83 0.03
N MET A 88 17.26 0.24 -0.52
CA MET A 88 16.83 0.45 -1.91
C MET A 88 15.69 1.46 -1.99
N ILE A 89 15.79 2.42 -2.92
CA ILE A 89 14.75 3.44 -3.14
C ILE A 89 14.31 3.42 -4.61
N PHE A 90 13.01 3.25 -4.83
CA PHE A 90 12.38 3.33 -6.14
C PHE A 90 11.59 4.63 -6.29
N TYR A 91 11.69 5.22 -7.47
CA TYR A 91 10.83 6.31 -7.92
C TYR A 91 10.11 5.87 -9.19
N SER A 92 8.78 5.96 -9.19
CA SER A 92 7.94 5.54 -10.30
C SER A 92 6.89 6.58 -10.59
N SER A 93 6.72 6.95 -11.86
CA SER A 93 5.60 7.76 -12.36
C SER A 93 4.69 6.95 -13.28
N LEU A 94 4.74 5.62 -13.19
CA LEU A 94 3.92 4.73 -14.02
C LEU A 94 2.45 4.93 -13.67
N PRO A 95 1.53 4.94 -14.63
CA PRO A 95 0.12 5.05 -14.33
C PRO A 95 -0.42 3.73 -13.73
N LEU A 96 -0.21 3.53 -12.42
CA LEU A 96 -0.51 2.26 -11.73
C LEU A 96 -2.02 2.04 -11.53
N PHE A 97 -2.80 3.12 -11.50
CA PHE A 97 -4.21 3.09 -11.11
C PHE A 97 -5.18 2.95 -12.28
N TYR A 98 -4.72 3.19 -13.51
CA TYR A 98 -5.58 3.28 -14.70
C TYR A 98 -4.80 2.86 -15.95
N GLY A 99 -5.54 2.57 -17.00
CA GLY A 99 -4.98 2.33 -18.32
C GLY A 99 -4.26 0.99 -18.49
N PRO A 100 -3.53 0.82 -19.60
CA PRO A 100 -2.87 -0.44 -19.94
C PRO A 100 -1.80 -0.85 -18.94
N PHE A 101 -1.17 0.09 -18.24
CA PHE A 101 -0.15 -0.22 -17.23
C PHE A 101 -0.75 -0.91 -16.01
N ALA A 102 -1.89 -0.46 -15.51
CA ALA A 102 -2.59 -1.12 -14.40
C ALA A 102 -2.88 -2.60 -14.72
N LYS A 103 -3.23 -2.91 -15.97
CA LYS A 103 -3.40 -4.29 -16.43
C LYS A 103 -2.10 -5.10 -16.41
N ILE A 104 -0.97 -4.52 -16.82
CA ILE A 104 0.32 -5.22 -16.80
C ILE A 104 0.77 -5.46 -15.36
N ILE A 105 0.57 -4.48 -14.47
CA ILE A 105 0.90 -4.63 -13.05
C ILE A 105 0.03 -5.68 -12.38
N SER A 106 -1.22 -5.87 -12.82
CA SER A 106 -2.05 -6.97 -12.33
C SER A 106 -1.47 -8.37 -12.62
N LYS A 107 -0.48 -8.47 -13.53
CA LYS A 107 0.29 -9.71 -13.78
C LYS A 107 1.37 -9.95 -12.71
N LEU A 108 1.72 -8.98 -11.88
CA LEU A 108 2.73 -9.11 -10.84
C LEU A 108 2.35 -10.24 -9.87
N LYS A 109 3.34 -11.04 -9.51
CA LYS A 109 3.27 -12.14 -8.55
C LYS A 109 4.37 -11.94 -7.54
N ILE A 110 3.96 -11.98 -6.28
CA ILE A 110 4.86 -11.96 -5.14
C ILE A 110 4.88 -13.39 -4.61
N LEU A 111 6.00 -14.06 -4.81
CA LEU A 111 6.19 -15.49 -4.55
C LEU A 111 7.04 -15.72 -3.31
N MET A 112 6.95 -14.81 -2.35
CA MET A 112 7.72 -14.82 -1.12
C MET A 112 6.90 -14.36 0.08
N GLU A 113 7.34 -14.77 1.26
CA GLU A 113 6.91 -14.16 2.52
C GLU A 113 7.47 -12.73 2.63
N PRO A 114 6.85 -11.84 3.44
CA PRO A 114 7.32 -10.48 3.62
C PRO A 114 8.82 -10.37 3.91
N ALA A 115 9.57 -9.78 2.97
CA ALA A 115 11.02 -9.66 3.05
C ALA A 115 11.44 -8.68 4.17
N GLN A 116 12.52 -8.93 4.90
CA GLN A 116 13.06 -7.96 5.87
C GLN A 116 13.92 -6.84 5.24
N CYS A 117 14.14 -6.85 3.92
CA CYS A 117 15.07 -5.91 3.27
C CYS A 117 14.50 -4.48 3.21
N ASP A 118 15.32 -3.45 3.40
CA ASP A 118 14.84 -2.05 3.44
C ASP A 118 14.61 -1.49 2.02
N ILE A 119 13.36 -1.60 1.55
CA ILE A 119 12.91 -1.09 0.25
C ILE A 119 11.88 0.01 0.48
N LEU A 120 12.10 1.16 -0.14
CA LEU A 120 11.22 2.32 -0.15
C LEU A 120 10.70 2.57 -1.57
N TYR A 121 9.38 2.58 -1.75
CA TYR A 121 8.76 2.77 -3.06
C TYR A 121 7.99 4.09 -3.10
N HIS A 122 8.52 5.08 -3.81
CA HIS A 122 7.85 6.36 -4.05
C HIS A 122 7.12 6.33 -5.39
N HIS A 123 5.80 6.44 -5.33
CA HIS A 123 4.96 6.48 -6.50
C HIS A 123 4.39 7.87 -6.74
N PHE A 124 4.79 8.51 -7.83
CA PHE A 124 4.26 9.77 -8.30
C PHE A 124 3.06 9.54 -9.22
N TYR A 125 1.96 10.23 -8.93
CA TYR A 125 0.80 10.24 -9.82
C TYR A 125 0.44 11.67 -10.22
N ASN A 126 -0.01 11.83 -11.46
CA ASN A 126 -0.57 13.08 -11.98
C ASN A 126 -2.08 12.94 -12.12
N MET A 127 -2.80 13.84 -11.47
CA MET A 127 -4.25 13.82 -11.36
C MET A 127 -4.99 14.32 -12.60
N GLU A 128 -4.34 15.08 -13.49
CA GLU A 128 -5.00 15.74 -14.64
C GLU A 128 -5.17 14.81 -15.85
N ILE A 129 -4.46 13.67 -15.87
CA ILE A 129 -4.35 12.87 -17.08
C ILE A 129 -5.45 11.77 -17.15
N PHE A 130 -6.24 11.54 -16.08
CA PHE A 130 -7.02 10.29 -15.96
C PHE A 130 -8.43 10.42 -15.36
N GLU A 131 -9.09 11.56 -15.52
CA GLU A 131 -10.44 11.83 -14.97
C GLU A 131 -11.55 10.89 -15.52
N ASN A 132 -11.29 10.13 -16.59
CA ASN A 132 -12.30 9.35 -17.32
C ASN A 132 -12.06 7.82 -17.33
N GLU A 133 -11.07 7.30 -16.60
CA GLU A 133 -10.79 5.86 -16.57
C GLU A 133 -11.19 5.20 -15.25
N GLU A 134 -11.75 3.98 -15.33
CA GLU A 134 -12.10 3.18 -14.16
C GLU A 134 -10.84 2.76 -13.40
N ALA A 135 -10.77 3.11 -12.10
CA ALA A 135 -9.64 2.77 -11.27
C ALA A 135 -9.52 1.24 -11.12
N VAL A 136 -8.38 0.68 -11.52
CA VAL A 136 -8.08 -0.74 -11.31
C VAL A 136 -7.69 -0.94 -9.84
N ASN A 137 -8.21 -2.00 -9.22
CA ASN A 137 -8.10 -2.38 -7.79
C ASN A 137 -6.77 -1.98 -7.10
N SER A 138 -6.69 -0.71 -6.70
CA SER A 138 -5.47 -0.06 -6.23
C SER A 138 -5.10 -0.48 -4.81
N LEU A 139 -6.08 -0.93 -4.03
CA LEU A 139 -5.89 -1.42 -2.67
C LEU A 139 -5.15 -2.75 -2.67
N ARG A 140 -5.51 -3.66 -3.57
CA ARG A 140 -4.81 -4.94 -3.73
C ARG A 140 -3.36 -4.71 -4.15
N LEU A 141 -3.13 -3.86 -5.14
CA LEU A 141 -1.78 -3.53 -5.58
C LEU A 141 -0.97 -2.90 -4.45
N THR A 142 -1.57 -1.96 -3.71
CA THR A 142 -0.93 -1.35 -2.53
C THR A 142 -0.55 -2.46 -1.55
N TYR A 143 -1.48 -3.32 -1.17
CA TYR A 143 -1.23 -4.44 -0.26
C TYR A 143 -0.05 -5.30 -0.73
N GLU A 144 -0.08 -5.74 -1.98
CA GLU A 144 0.97 -6.57 -2.58
C GLU A 144 2.33 -5.87 -2.48
N MET A 145 2.43 -4.61 -2.90
CA MET A 145 3.68 -3.84 -2.82
C MET A 145 4.17 -3.63 -1.38
N GLU A 146 3.26 -3.53 -0.41
CA GLU A 146 3.59 -3.34 1.02
C GLU A 146 4.16 -4.60 1.68
N LEU A 147 4.01 -5.78 1.04
CA LEU A 147 4.59 -7.03 1.53
C LEU A 147 6.12 -6.99 1.50
N PHE A 148 6.72 -6.26 0.57
CA PHE A 148 8.18 -6.21 0.41
C PHE A 148 8.77 -4.79 0.44
N SER A 149 7.94 -3.73 0.47
CA SER A 149 8.41 -2.34 0.47
C SER A 149 7.56 -1.42 1.36
N ASP A 150 8.10 -0.27 1.75
CA ASP A 150 7.31 0.83 2.32
C ASP A 150 6.83 1.71 1.15
N VAL A 151 5.54 1.64 0.81
CA VAL A 151 4.96 2.37 -0.34
C VAL A 151 4.51 3.79 0.04
N TYR A 152 4.81 4.79 -0.77
CA TYR A 152 4.34 6.17 -0.59
C TYR A 152 3.78 6.72 -1.89
N TYR A 153 2.47 6.99 -1.90
CA TYR A 153 1.81 7.71 -2.99
C TYR A 153 1.97 9.21 -2.81
N LEU A 154 2.52 9.86 -3.82
CA LEU A 154 2.87 11.27 -3.82
C LEU A 154 2.23 11.93 -5.04
N GLN A 155 1.32 12.87 -4.79
CA GLN A 155 0.82 13.73 -5.85
C GLN A 155 1.92 14.69 -6.28
N TYR A 156 2.21 14.74 -7.58
CA TYR A 156 3.15 15.71 -8.13
C TYR A 156 2.51 16.46 -9.29
N LYS A 157 2.42 17.78 -9.18
CA LYS A 157 2.17 18.67 -10.32
C LYS A 157 3.54 19.05 -10.86
N VAL A 158 3.94 18.49 -12.00
CA VAL A 158 5.24 18.85 -12.60
C VAL A 158 5.14 20.29 -13.10
N ASP A 159 5.73 21.23 -12.37
CA ASP A 159 6.19 22.48 -12.97
C ASP A 159 7.60 22.21 -13.52
N PRO A 160 7.92 22.42 -14.81
CA PRO A 160 9.12 21.89 -15.46
C PRO A 160 10.47 22.39 -14.93
N ILE A 161 10.48 23.26 -13.91
CA ILE A 161 11.66 24.06 -13.52
C ILE A 161 12.18 23.74 -12.12
N ASP A 162 11.38 23.19 -11.20
CA ASP A 162 11.82 23.00 -9.81
C ASP A 162 12.03 21.53 -9.43
N GLY A 163 13.28 21.23 -9.04
CA GLY A 163 13.80 19.91 -8.78
C GLY A 163 13.17 19.19 -7.59
N LEU A 164 13.05 17.87 -7.73
CA LEU A 164 12.60 16.91 -6.73
C LEU A 164 13.39 17.04 -5.41
N PHE A 165 12.76 17.58 -4.37
CA PHE A 165 13.18 17.32 -2.98
C PHE A 165 11.97 17.04 -2.11
N LEU A 166 11.92 15.83 -1.55
CA LEU A 166 10.97 15.39 -0.54
C LEU A 166 11.37 16.01 0.81
N ARG A 167 10.45 16.70 1.49
CA ARG A 167 10.62 17.13 2.88
C ARG A 167 9.91 16.15 3.80
N ASP A 168 10.62 15.72 4.85
CA ASP A 168 10.08 14.98 5.99
C ASP A 168 8.88 15.74 6.59
N TYR A 169 7.81 15.01 6.87
CA TYR A 169 6.73 15.50 7.73
C TYR A 169 6.77 14.72 9.04
N SER A 170 7.18 15.40 10.10
CA SER A 170 6.87 15.01 11.47
C SER A 170 6.42 16.25 12.22
N THR A 171 5.17 16.22 12.70
CA THR A 171 4.71 16.74 14.00
C THR A 171 3.29 16.24 14.20
N LEU A 172 3.08 15.38 15.20
CA LEU A 172 1.75 14.97 15.63
C LEU A 172 1.04 16.15 16.33
N PRO A 173 -0.29 16.28 16.18
CA PRO A 173 -1.08 17.24 16.96
C PRO A 173 -1.19 16.78 18.43
N SER A 174 -1.30 17.74 19.36
CA SER A 174 -1.65 17.50 20.77
C SER A 174 -3.05 16.88 20.93
N GLU A 175 -3.36 16.30 22.09
CA GLU A 175 -4.67 15.67 22.38
C GLU A 175 -5.88 16.59 22.09
N GLY A 176 -5.77 17.89 22.34
CA GLY A 176 -6.85 18.86 22.06
C GLY A 176 -7.13 19.04 20.57
N SER A 177 -6.08 19.12 19.75
CA SER A 177 -6.18 19.27 18.29
C SER A 177 -6.71 18.03 17.57
N ALA A 178 -6.64 16.87 18.21
CA ALA A 178 -7.18 15.62 17.67
C ALA A 178 -8.70 15.52 17.78
N ALA A 179 -9.25 15.92 18.93
CA ALA A 179 -10.69 16.01 19.15
C ALA A 179 -11.29 17.09 18.23
N GLU A 180 -10.65 18.27 18.13
CA GLU A 180 -11.08 19.32 17.21
C GLU A 180 -11.05 18.87 15.74
N PHE A 181 -10.04 18.10 15.34
CA PHE A 181 -9.95 17.51 14.00
C PHE A 181 -11.07 16.49 13.74
N LEU A 182 -11.32 15.58 14.69
CA LEU A 182 -12.42 14.63 14.60
C LEU A 182 -13.77 15.34 14.56
N ASP A 183 -13.98 16.35 15.41
CA ASP A 183 -15.19 17.17 15.43
C ASP A 183 -15.39 17.91 14.11
N THR A 184 -14.32 18.44 13.52
CA THR A 184 -14.36 19.11 12.20
C THR A 184 -14.70 18.14 11.08
N ILE A 185 -14.16 16.92 11.11
CA ILE A 185 -14.48 15.88 10.12
C ILE A 185 -15.93 15.41 10.29
N LEU A 186 -16.37 15.20 11.52
CA LEU A 186 -17.72 14.73 11.85
C LEU A 186 -18.79 15.80 11.58
N ALA A 187 -18.46 17.09 11.69
CA ALA A 187 -19.38 18.20 11.43
C ALA A 187 -19.69 18.44 9.96
N GLU A 188 -18.86 17.95 9.03
CA GLU A 188 -18.95 18.26 7.60
C GLU A 188 -19.27 17.03 6.73
N GLU A 189 -20.12 16.12 7.23
CA GLU A 189 -20.67 14.96 6.49
C GLU A 189 -19.62 14.01 5.87
N ALA A 190 -18.48 13.83 6.52
CA ALA A 190 -17.46 12.90 6.06
C ALA A 190 -17.93 11.44 6.09
N GLU A 191 -17.39 10.64 5.17
CA GLU A 191 -17.60 9.20 5.08
C GLU A 191 -16.39 8.46 5.65
N PHE A 192 -16.63 7.58 6.61
CA PHE A 192 -15.59 6.80 7.29
C PHE A 192 -15.68 5.34 6.86
N PHE A 193 -14.55 4.78 6.43
CA PHE A 193 -14.42 3.36 6.13
C PHE A 193 -13.31 2.78 7.00
N VAL A 194 -13.65 1.81 7.84
CA VAL A 194 -12.74 1.26 8.84
C VAL A 194 -12.63 -0.24 8.65
N SER A 195 -11.41 -0.75 8.60
CA SER A 195 -11.19 -2.19 8.45
C SER A 195 -11.56 -2.94 9.74
N ALA A 196 -12.28 -4.05 9.61
CA ALA A 196 -12.78 -4.78 10.79
C ALA A 196 -11.65 -5.34 11.69
N ASP A 197 -10.51 -5.69 11.10
CA ASP A 197 -9.30 -6.12 11.81
C ASP A 197 -8.69 -5.02 12.68
N LEU A 198 -8.81 -3.74 12.29
CA LEU A 198 -8.37 -2.62 13.12
C LEU A 198 -9.09 -2.60 14.46
N LEU A 199 -10.42 -2.69 14.43
CA LEU A 199 -11.25 -2.69 15.63
C LEU A 199 -11.00 -3.92 16.52
N THR A 200 -10.86 -5.10 15.90
CA THR A 200 -10.49 -6.32 16.63
C THR A 200 -9.13 -6.14 17.30
N SER A 201 -8.13 -5.65 16.57
CA SER A 201 -6.79 -5.45 17.11
C SER A 201 -6.74 -4.40 18.23
N PHE A 202 -7.56 -3.34 18.14
CA PHE A 202 -7.69 -2.34 19.17
C PHE A 202 -8.16 -2.97 20.49
N ILE A 203 -9.13 -3.89 20.44
CA ILE A 203 -9.64 -4.57 21.65
C ILE A 203 -8.60 -5.51 22.24
N TYR A 204 -8.01 -6.38 21.43
CA TYR A 204 -7.27 -7.53 21.94
C TYR A 204 -5.77 -7.30 22.08
N ASN A 205 -5.15 -6.52 21.20
CA ASN A 205 -3.69 -6.50 21.09
C ASN A 205 -3.06 -5.22 21.67
N SER A 206 -3.84 -4.27 22.18
CA SER A 206 -3.35 -2.93 22.61
C SER A 206 -2.68 -2.14 21.49
N ASP A 207 -2.72 -2.64 20.25
CA ASP A 207 -2.17 -1.96 19.10
C ASP A 207 -3.13 -0.83 18.72
N VAL A 208 -3.05 0.26 19.46
CA VAL A 208 -3.75 1.49 19.15
C VAL A 208 -3.02 2.11 17.98
N VAL A 209 -3.40 1.70 16.78
CA VAL A 209 -3.05 2.45 15.56
C VAL A 209 -4.14 3.50 15.36
N VAL A 210 -4.29 4.34 16.39
CA VAL A 210 -5.00 5.60 16.29
C VAL A 210 -3.91 6.66 16.26
N PRO A 211 -3.94 7.62 15.33
CA PRO A 211 -2.91 8.64 15.13
C PRO A 211 -2.51 9.45 16.38
N ILE A 212 -3.22 9.33 17.50
CA ILE A 212 -3.28 10.34 18.56
C ILE A 212 -2.85 9.80 19.92
N ILE A 213 -3.04 8.50 20.20
CA ILE A 213 -2.72 7.95 21.52
C ILE A 213 -1.41 7.16 21.39
N MET A 214 -0.30 7.87 21.58
CA MET A 214 1.02 7.27 21.72
C MET A 214 0.99 6.13 22.74
N GLY A 215 1.50 4.96 22.33
CA GLY A 215 2.41 4.05 23.06
C GLY A 215 2.11 3.62 24.51
N ALA A 216 1.08 4.14 25.16
CA ALA A 216 0.64 3.73 26.48
C ALA A 216 -0.37 2.61 26.29
N GLY A 217 -0.12 1.46 26.90
CA GLY A 217 -1.08 0.37 26.93
C GLY A 217 -2.38 0.86 27.56
N ILE A 218 -3.35 1.27 26.73
CA ILE A 218 -4.69 1.60 27.18
C ILE A 218 -5.28 0.32 27.74
N SER A 219 -5.78 0.31 28.97
CA SER A 219 -6.36 -0.92 29.54
C SER A 219 -7.56 -1.40 28.71
N ALA A 220 -7.83 -2.71 28.70
CA ALA A 220 -8.96 -3.27 27.97
C ALA A 220 -10.29 -2.61 28.36
N GLN A 221 -10.46 -2.24 29.63
CA GLN A 221 -11.63 -1.53 30.15
C GLN A 221 -11.79 -0.13 29.51
N VAL A 222 -10.71 0.63 29.39
CA VAL A 222 -10.74 1.97 28.77
C VAL A 222 -10.97 1.87 27.26
N ARG A 223 -10.35 0.88 26.59
CA ARG A 223 -10.61 0.60 25.17
C ARG A 223 -12.08 0.26 24.92
N MET A 224 -12.67 -0.57 25.79
CA MET A 224 -14.08 -0.92 25.72
C MET A 224 -14.99 0.30 25.92
N ALA A 225 -14.65 1.17 26.88
CA ALA A 225 -15.39 2.41 27.12
C ALA A 225 -15.43 3.32 25.88
N TYR A 226 -14.29 3.47 25.17
CA TYR A 226 -14.26 4.24 23.92
C TYR A 226 -15.13 3.62 22.81
N LEU A 227 -15.15 2.29 22.68
CA LEU A 227 -16.00 1.62 21.70
C LEU A 227 -17.49 1.76 22.01
N LEU A 228 -17.86 1.69 23.29
CA LEU A 228 -19.23 1.93 23.72
C LEU A 228 -19.66 3.38 23.47
N GLN A 229 -18.78 4.35 23.77
CA GLN A 229 -19.03 5.76 23.44
C GLN A 229 -19.19 5.99 21.94
N ALA A 230 -18.33 5.38 21.12
CA ALA A 230 -18.46 5.46 19.67
C ALA A 230 -19.80 4.86 19.22
N LYS A 231 -20.18 3.67 19.72
CA LYS A 231 -21.47 3.04 19.43
C LYS A 231 -22.66 3.93 19.81
N ASP A 232 -22.62 4.54 20.99
CA ASP A 232 -23.69 5.42 21.46
C ASP A 232 -23.77 6.71 20.60
N TYR A 233 -22.63 7.30 20.26
CA TYR A 233 -22.55 8.44 19.35
C TYR A 233 -23.13 8.13 17.96
N MET A 234 -22.83 6.95 17.41
CA MET A 234 -23.39 6.48 16.13
C MET A 234 -24.90 6.24 16.20
N ALA A 235 -25.43 5.87 17.37
CA ALA A 235 -26.86 5.71 17.58
C ALA A 235 -27.58 7.07 17.62
N GLU A 236 -26.95 8.09 18.23
CA GLU A 236 -27.46 9.46 18.28
C GLU A 236 -27.41 10.15 16.91
N LYS A 237 -26.33 9.95 16.15
CA LYS A 237 -26.10 10.56 14.84
C LYS A 237 -26.49 9.62 13.71
N LYS A 238 -27.79 9.52 13.43
CA LYS A 238 -28.34 8.60 12.40
C LYS A 238 -27.81 8.86 10.98
N ASP A 239 -27.42 10.09 10.67
CA ASP A 239 -26.89 10.48 9.35
C ASP A 239 -25.37 10.25 9.22
N LEU A 240 -24.72 9.74 10.27
CA LEU A 240 -23.30 9.45 10.24
C LEU A 240 -23.02 8.32 9.24
N LYS A 241 -22.19 8.62 8.23
CA LYS A 241 -21.76 7.66 7.23
C LYS A 241 -20.49 6.95 7.69
N PHE A 242 -20.66 5.86 8.41
CA PHE A 242 -19.56 5.03 8.88
C PHE A 242 -19.77 3.59 8.44
N PHE A 243 -18.74 3.01 7.84
CA PHE A 243 -18.80 1.71 7.20
C PHE A 243 -17.66 0.83 7.70
N LEU A 244 -17.97 -0.44 7.95
CA LEU A 244 -16.95 -1.47 8.10
C LEU A 244 -16.63 -2.04 6.74
N VAL A 245 -15.33 -2.24 6.49
CA VAL A 245 -14.83 -2.78 5.23
C VAL A 245 -13.92 -3.97 5.50
N HIS A 246 -14.06 -5.01 4.67
CA HIS A 246 -13.08 -6.08 4.58
C HIS A 246 -12.10 -5.75 3.46
N THR A 247 -10.84 -5.56 3.80
CA THR A 247 -9.81 -5.16 2.84
C THR A 247 -8.55 -5.97 3.05
N PRO A 248 -7.73 -6.21 2.00
CA PRO A 248 -6.45 -6.90 2.17
C PRO A 248 -5.45 -6.06 2.98
N LEU A 249 -5.62 -4.73 3.04
CA LEU A 249 -4.74 -3.85 3.80
C LEU A 249 -4.98 -4.02 5.31
N TYR A 250 -3.87 -4.20 6.03
CA TYR A 250 -3.87 -4.37 7.48
C TYR A 250 -4.13 -3.04 8.18
N LYS A 251 -5.10 -3.03 9.09
CA LYS A 251 -5.43 -1.89 9.94
C LYS A 251 -5.59 -0.58 9.16
N MET A 252 -6.56 -0.56 8.25
CA MET A 252 -6.82 0.58 7.38
C MET A 252 -7.98 1.44 7.90
N THR A 253 -7.83 2.75 7.79
CA THR A 253 -8.92 3.73 7.95
C THR A 253 -8.91 4.68 6.78
N VAL A 254 -10.06 4.91 6.16
CA VAL A 254 -10.25 5.91 5.11
C VAL A 254 -11.30 6.91 5.54
N ILE A 255 -10.97 8.18 5.45
CA ILE A 255 -11.89 9.29 5.67
C ILE A 255 -12.04 10.02 4.34
N THR A 256 -13.27 10.13 3.85
CA THR A 256 -13.59 10.73 2.56
C THR A 256 -14.47 11.95 2.73
N LYS A 257 -14.08 13.07 2.13
CA LYS A 257 -14.83 14.32 2.19
C LYS A 257 -14.58 15.18 0.95
N GLY A 258 -15.66 15.49 0.22
CA GLY A 258 -15.58 16.25 -1.02
C GLY A 258 -14.66 15.56 -2.04
N GLU A 259 -13.63 16.28 -2.49
CA GLU A 259 -12.67 15.79 -3.48
C GLU A 259 -11.53 14.96 -2.90
N TRP A 260 -11.36 14.92 -1.57
CA TRP A 260 -10.19 14.33 -0.92
C TRP A 260 -10.54 13.18 0.02
N SER A 261 -9.68 12.17 0.01
CA SER A 261 -9.71 11.04 0.93
C SER A 261 -8.36 10.88 1.61
N LEU A 262 -8.39 10.79 2.94
CA LEU A 262 -7.24 10.45 3.77
C LEU A 262 -7.28 8.96 4.09
N MET A 263 -6.26 8.21 3.66
CA MET A 263 -6.08 6.80 3.98
C MET A 263 -4.94 6.65 4.98
N ALA A 264 -5.25 6.10 6.15
CA ALA A 264 -4.27 5.64 7.13
C ALA A 264 -4.13 4.12 7.02
N VAL A 265 -2.90 3.61 6.95
CA VAL A 265 -2.62 2.17 6.85
C VAL A 265 -1.37 1.80 7.63
N VAL A 266 -1.34 0.58 8.17
CA VAL A 266 -0.15 0.02 8.83
C VAL A 266 0.57 -0.87 7.85
N ASN A 267 1.83 -0.57 7.56
CA ASN A 267 2.64 -1.49 6.78
C ASN A 267 2.86 -2.79 7.59
N LEU A 268 2.48 -3.93 7.01
CA LEU A 268 2.53 -5.24 7.66
C LEU A 268 3.93 -5.65 8.11
N ARG A 269 4.94 -5.23 7.36
CA ARG A 269 6.35 -5.57 7.55
C ARG A 269 7.03 -4.62 8.54
N SER A 270 7.08 -3.33 8.22
CA SER A 270 7.77 -2.31 9.02
C SER A 270 6.98 -1.88 10.26
N LYS A 271 5.71 -2.27 10.36
CA LYS A 271 4.78 -1.90 11.44
C LYS A 271 4.57 -0.38 11.56
N LYS A 272 5.01 0.40 10.57
CA LYS A 272 4.83 1.85 10.53
C LYS A 272 3.41 2.21 10.12
N LEU A 273 2.83 3.16 10.84
CA LEU A 273 1.61 3.85 10.42
C LEU A 273 1.96 4.88 9.34
N LYS A 274 1.19 4.88 8.26
CA LYS A 274 1.36 5.78 7.13
C LYS A 274 0.05 6.45 6.78
N TYR A 275 0.18 7.65 6.22
CA TYR A 275 -0.95 8.46 5.75
C TYR A 275 -0.78 8.75 4.27
N HIS A 276 -1.85 8.59 3.51
CA HIS A 276 -1.93 8.87 2.10
C HIS A 276 -3.11 9.80 1.86
N LEU A 277 -2.85 10.98 1.31
CA LEU A 277 -3.89 11.90 0.86
C LEU A 277 -4.10 11.68 -0.64
N LEU A 278 -5.28 11.25 -1.03
CA LEU A 278 -5.64 10.86 -2.40
C LEU A 278 -6.93 11.58 -2.82
N LYS A 279 -7.17 11.80 -4.11
CA LYS A 279 -8.48 12.26 -4.57
C LYS A 279 -9.53 11.17 -4.30
N SER A 280 -10.71 11.57 -3.84
CA SER A 280 -11.81 10.66 -3.53
C SER A 280 -12.25 9.82 -4.72
N VAL A 281 -12.13 10.33 -5.95
CA VAL A 281 -12.43 9.56 -7.16
C VAL A 281 -11.64 8.24 -7.27
N PHE A 282 -10.44 8.15 -6.67
CA PHE A 282 -9.63 6.93 -6.70
C PHE A 282 -10.00 5.92 -5.61
N LEU A 283 -10.42 6.41 -4.45
CA LEU A 283 -10.53 5.59 -3.24
C LEU A 283 -11.98 5.36 -2.82
N LYS A 284 -12.84 6.37 -2.95
CA LYS A 284 -14.24 6.30 -2.55
C LYS A 284 -15.00 5.17 -3.26
N PRO A 285 -14.94 5.00 -4.60
CA PRO A 285 -15.68 3.92 -5.27
C PRO A 285 -15.24 2.54 -4.78
N LEU A 286 -13.93 2.35 -4.54
CA LEU A 286 -13.39 1.09 -4.01
C LEU A 286 -13.88 0.83 -2.58
N MET A 287 -13.98 1.88 -1.76
CA MET A 287 -14.49 1.80 -0.39
C MET A 287 -15.99 1.53 -0.33
N GLU A 288 -16.77 2.14 -1.22
CA GLU A 288 -18.21 1.89 -1.34
C GLU A 288 -18.49 0.44 -1.75
N VAL A 289 -17.73 -0.09 -2.71
CA VAL A 289 -17.80 -1.51 -3.10
C VAL A 289 -17.44 -2.40 -1.90
N ALA A 290 -16.30 -2.16 -1.25
CA ALA A 290 -15.87 -2.96 -0.10
C ALA A 290 -16.88 -2.91 1.06
N ALA A 291 -17.50 -1.76 1.31
CA ALA A 291 -18.56 -1.60 2.32
C ALA A 291 -19.80 -2.41 1.94
N SER A 292 -20.21 -2.36 0.66
CA SER A 292 -21.36 -3.12 0.16
C SER A 292 -21.14 -4.63 0.25
N GLU A 293 -19.92 -5.11 -0.01
CA GLU A 293 -19.55 -6.52 0.08
C GLU A 293 -19.48 -7.00 1.54
N THR A 294 -19.03 -6.13 2.44
CA THR A 294 -18.94 -6.43 3.88
C THR A 294 -20.34 -6.53 4.50
N ALA A 295 -21.26 -5.66 4.07
CA ALA A 295 -22.68 -5.67 4.46
C ALA A 295 -22.93 -5.79 5.97
N LEU A 296 -22.05 -5.22 6.80
CA LEU A 296 -22.08 -5.37 8.25
C LEU A 296 -22.30 -4.01 8.93
N ASP A 297 -23.33 -3.93 9.77
CA ASP A 297 -23.63 -2.72 10.53
C ASP A 297 -22.55 -2.52 11.62
N PRO A 298 -21.82 -1.40 11.62
CA PRO A 298 -20.82 -1.12 12.65
C PRO A 298 -21.38 -1.21 14.07
N ARG A 299 -22.63 -0.79 14.29
CA ARG A 299 -23.27 -0.79 15.62
C ARG A 299 -23.47 -2.21 16.13
N GLU A 300 -23.89 -3.13 15.26
CA GLU A 300 -23.99 -4.55 15.59
C GLU A 300 -22.61 -5.17 15.85
N TYR A 301 -21.60 -4.75 15.10
CA TYR A 301 -20.22 -5.19 15.29
C TYR A 301 -19.67 -4.78 16.66
N PHE A 302 -19.79 -3.50 17.02
CA PHE A 302 -19.36 -2.98 18.31
C PHE A 302 -20.09 -3.68 19.45
N ALA A 303 -21.39 -3.96 19.31
CA ALA A 303 -22.16 -4.71 20.30
C ALA A 303 -21.62 -6.14 20.50
N LYS A 304 -21.31 -6.87 19.41
CA LYS A 304 -20.69 -8.20 19.50
C LYS A 304 -19.32 -8.17 20.15
N LEU A 305 -18.51 -7.17 19.81
CA LEU A 305 -17.18 -6.97 20.38
C LEU A 305 -17.20 -6.61 21.87
N SER A 306 -18.28 -5.97 22.34
CA SER A 306 -18.47 -5.66 23.76
C SER A 306 -18.82 -6.87 24.63
N TYR A 307 -19.11 -8.01 24.02
CA TYR A 307 -19.36 -9.29 24.70
C TYR A 307 -18.05 -10.07 24.86
N VAL A 308 -17.08 -9.50 25.56
CA VAL A 308 -15.93 -10.30 26.04
C VAL A 308 -16.36 -10.90 27.39
N PRO A 309 -16.50 -12.24 27.51
CA PRO A 309 -16.78 -12.84 28.81
C PRO A 309 -15.63 -12.50 29.76
N ASP A 310 -15.96 -12.17 31.00
CA ASP A 310 -14.99 -12.07 32.08
C ASP A 310 -14.13 -13.33 32.06
N VAL A 311 -12.87 -13.19 31.67
CA VAL A 311 -11.88 -14.25 31.84
C VAL A 311 -11.34 -14.04 33.25
N ASP A 312 -11.78 -14.92 34.15
CA ASP A 312 -11.26 -15.09 35.52
C ASP A 312 -9.72 -15.21 35.55
#